data_AF-X1HCI3-F1
#
_entry.id   AF-X1HCI3-F1
#
_cell.length_a   1.000
_cell.length_b   1.000
_cell.length_c   1.000
_cell.angle_alpha   90.00
_cell.angle_beta   90.00
_cell.angle_gamma   90.00
#
_symmetry.space_group_name_H-M   'P 1'
#
loop_
_entity.id
_entity.type
_entity.pdbx_description
1 polymer ?
#
loop_
_entity_poly.entity_id
_entity_poly.type
_entity_poly.pdbx_seq_one_letter_code
_entity_poly.pdbx_strand_id
1 'polypeptide(L)'
;MAFNNYLDCMTGNAYSKAKFDKAILAVGSTENHGGHLPFGTDTLVSYEIAKEVASRIKGLLMLPALPYGMSEHYSSFPIAISLRSETLVEVLKDILTSLWKHSIRRVIIV
;
A
#
# COMPACT_ATOMS: atom_id res chain seq x y z
N MET A 1 4.50 21.07 -0.03
CA MET A 1 5.39 19.89 0.12
C MET A 1 5.49 19.21 -1.23
N ALA A 2 6.69 18.90 -1.70
CA ALA A 2 6.84 18.28 -3.02
C ALA A 2 6.64 16.76 -2.90
N PHE A 3 5.64 16.21 -3.57
CA PHE A 3 5.25 14.79 -3.62
C PHE A 3 6.24 13.91 -4.40
N ASN A 4 7.53 14.19 -4.29
CA ASN A 4 8.57 13.69 -5.19
C ASN A 4 8.86 12.19 -5.04
N ASN A 5 8.16 11.49 -4.14
CA ASN A 5 8.36 10.08 -3.86
C ASN A 5 7.06 9.27 -3.83
N TYR A 6 5.94 9.80 -4.33
CA TYR A 6 4.65 9.11 -4.34
C TYR A 6 4.41 8.54 -5.74
N LEU A 7 4.52 7.22 -5.88
CA LEU A 7 4.56 6.57 -7.19
C LEU A 7 3.27 6.75 -7.99
N ASP A 8 2.12 6.84 -7.32
CA ASP A 8 0.81 7.13 -7.91
C ASP A 8 0.72 8.51 -8.59
N CYS A 9 1.57 9.46 -8.17
CA CYS A 9 1.66 10.82 -8.70
C CYS A 9 2.92 11.06 -9.55
N MET A 10 3.78 10.05 -9.74
CA MET A 10 5.06 10.19 -10.43
C MET A 10 4.97 9.79 -11.91
N THR A 11 5.61 10.59 -12.77
CA THR A 11 5.91 10.17 -14.14
C THR A 11 7.20 9.36 -14.18
N GLY A 12 7.39 8.55 -15.23
CA GLY A 12 8.66 7.84 -15.45
C GLY A 12 9.87 8.78 -15.53
N ASN A 13 9.71 9.99 -16.08
CA ASN A 13 10.78 10.99 -16.11
C ASN A 13 11.14 11.51 -14.71
N ALA A 14 10.15 11.69 -13.83
CA ALA A 14 10.41 12.06 -12.44
C ALA A 14 11.13 10.92 -11.70
N TYR A 15 10.71 9.67 -11.93
CA TYR A 15 11.31 8.48 -11.34
C TYR A 15 12.79 8.33 -11.72
N SER A 16 13.12 8.42 -13.02
CA SER A 16 14.49 8.25 -13.52
C SER A 16 15.48 9.29 -13.00
N LYS A 17 15.00 10.45 -12.52
CA LYS A 17 15.83 11.51 -11.93
C LYS A 17 16.01 11.35 -10.42
N ALA A 18 15.22 10.50 -9.78
CA ALA A 18 15.29 10.21 -8.36
C ALA A 18 16.06 8.89 -8.12
N LYS A 19 16.46 8.67 -6.87
CA LYS A 19 17.03 7.39 -6.42
C LYS A 19 16.25 6.89 -5.22
N PHE A 20 15.74 5.67 -5.34
CA PHE A 20 15.02 4.96 -4.29
C PHE A 20 15.72 3.64 -4.02
N ASP A 21 15.91 3.31 -2.76
CA ASP A 21 16.53 2.06 -2.30
C ASP A 21 15.61 1.25 -1.36
N LYS A 22 14.47 1.84 -1.01
CA LYS A 22 13.46 1.31 -0.11
C LYS A 22 12.07 1.79 -0.53
N ALA A 23 11.05 1.01 -0.21
CA ALA A 23 9.66 1.32 -0.50
C ALA A 23 8.77 1.15 0.74
N ILE A 24 7.61 1.81 0.72
CA ILE A 24 6.54 1.65 1.68
C ILE A 24 5.25 1.32 0.92
N LEU A 25 4.56 0.27 1.36
CA LEU A 25 3.30 -0.21 0.79
C LEU A 25 2.23 -0.15 1.87
N ALA A 26 1.17 0.62 1.62
CA ALA A 26 -0.04 0.56 2.42
C ALA A 26 -0.88 -0.65 1.97
N VAL A 27 -1.25 -1.50 2.91
CA VAL A 27 -2.21 -2.58 2.72
C VAL A 27 -3.42 -2.26 3.58
N GLY A 28 -4.60 -2.38 2.99
CA GLY A 28 -5.84 -2.22 3.72
C GLY A 28 -6.81 -3.34 3.39
N SER A 29 -8.08 -3.08 3.67
CA SER A 29 -9.18 -3.91 3.24
C SER A 29 -10.42 -3.10 2.89
N THR A 30 -11.40 -3.81 2.34
CA THR A 30 -12.75 -3.32 2.04
C THR A 30 -13.73 -4.14 2.89
N GLU A 31 -13.95 -3.68 4.13
CA GLU A 31 -14.66 -4.44 5.17
C GLU A 31 -15.51 -3.54 6.09
N ASN A 32 -16.41 -4.16 6.86
CA ASN A 32 -17.36 -3.46 7.71
C ASN A 32 -16.67 -2.83 8.93
N HIS A 33 -16.95 -1.54 9.16
CA HIS A 33 -16.46 -0.77 10.32
C HIS A 33 -17.61 -0.22 11.18
N GLY A 34 -18.75 -0.91 11.20
CA GLY A 34 -19.98 -0.46 11.84
C GLY A 34 -20.67 0.70 11.11
N GLY A 35 -21.65 1.32 11.78
CA GLY A 35 -22.53 2.34 11.17
C GLY A 35 -21.95 3.76 11.07
N HIS A 36 -20.67 3.95 11.37
CA HIS A 36 -20.07 5.29 11.55
C HIS A 36 -18.78 5.50 10.75
N LEU A 37 -18.27 4.47 10.08
CA LEU A 37 -17.03 4.54 9.31
C LEU A 37 -17.21 3.93 7.91
N PRO A 38 -16.49 4.43 6.88
CA PRO A 38 -16.52 3.87 5.54
C PRO A 38 -15.90 2.46 5.46
N PHE A 39 -16.29 1.70 4.44
CA PHE A 39 -15.73 0.36 4.17
C PHE A 39 -14.24 0.34 3.81
N GLY A 40 -13.68 1.46 3.34
CA GLY A 40 -12.27 1.59 2.97
C GLY A 40 -11.38 2.13 4.09
N THR A 41 -11.86 2.16 5.34
CA THR A 41 -11.17 2.80 6.46
C THR A 41 -9.73 2.31 6.61
N ASP A 42 -9.51 1.00 6.57
CA ASP A 42 -8.16 0.40 6.66
C ASP A 42 -7.20 0.99 5.63
N THR A 43 -7.63 1.05 4.37
CA THR A 43 -6.83 1.57 3.25
C THR A 43 -6.57 3.06 3.40
N LEU A 44 -7.58 3.84 3.81
CA LEU A 44 -7.45 5.29 4.00
C LEU A 44 -6.45 5.60 5.13
N VAL A 45 -6.55 4.89 6.25
CA VAL A 45 -5.69 5.09 7.41
C VAL A 45 -4.26 4.65 7.11
N SER A 46 -4.06 3.44 6.58
CA SER A 46 -2.70 2.94 6.27
C SER A 46 -2.01 3.77 5.19
N TYR A 47 -2.77 4.27 4.19
CA TYR A 47 -2.23 5.17 3.16
C TYR A 47 -1.78 6.51 3.73
N GLU A 48 -2.58 7.19 4.56
CA GLU A 48 -2.17 8.47 5.15
C GLU A 48 -0.99 8.31 6.13
N ILE A 49 -0.91 7.20 6.88
CA ILE A 49 0.28 6.87 7.68
C ILE A 49 1.50 6.69 6.78
N ALA A 50 1.40 5.87 5.73
CA ALA A 50 2.51 5.62 4.80
C ALA A 50 2.99 6.91 4.12
N LYS A 51 2.06 7.79 3.75
CA LYS A 51 2.29 9.09 3.15
C LYS A 51 3.06 10.04 4.07
N GLU A 52 2.68 10.09 5.34
CA GLU A 52 3.36 10.92 6.34
C GLU A 52 4.76 10.38 6.68
N VAL A 53 4.94 9.06 6.70
CA VAL A 53 6.27 8.45 6.84
C VAL A 53 7.14 8.77 5.62
N ALA A 54 6.59 8.61 4.41
CA ALA A 54 7.29 8.89 3.15
C ALA A 54 7.70 10.36 3.03
N SER A 55 6.89 11.31 3.52
CA SER A 55 7.23 12.74 3.48
C SER A 55 8.48 13.09 4.30
N ARG A 56 8.81 12.28 5.31
CA ARG A 56 9.91 12.51 6.26
C ARG A 56 11.20 11.74 5.92
N ILE A 57 11.13 10.71 5.08
CA ILE A 57 12.27 9.80 4.81
C ILE A 57 12.76 9.95 3.37
N LYS A 58 13.97 10.48 3.20
CA LYS A 58 14.60 10.59 1.88
C LYS A 58 14.84 9.22 1.24
N GLY A 59 14.54 9.13 -0.06
CA GLY A 59 14.73 7.91 -0.85
C GLY A 59 13.79 6.76 -0.48
N LEU A 60 12.72 7.02 0.27
CA LEU A 60 11.62 6.08 0.49
C LEU A 60 10.55 6.29 -0.58
N LEU A 61 10.34 5.29 -1.44
CA LEU A 61 9.30 5.29 -2.47
C LEU A 61 7.96 4.86 -1.86
N MET A 62 6.93 5.68 -1.96
CA MET A 62 5.57 5.29 -1.59
C MET A 62 4.89 4.63 -2.78
N LEU A 63 4.42 3.40 -2.61
CA LEU A 63 3.68 2.65 -3.62
C LEU A 63 2.19 2.98 -3.55
N PRO A 64 1.42 2.74 -4.64
CA PRO A 64 -0.04 2.74 -4.56
C PRO A 64 -0.52 1.73 -3.51
N ALA A 65 -1.58 2.09 -2.77
CA ALA A 65 -2.15 1.19 -1.77
C ALA A 65 -2.75 -0.07 -2.40
N LEU A 66 -2.75 -1.17 -1.63
CA LEU A 66 -3.52 -2.37 -1.92
C LEU A 66 -4.85 -2.31 -1.15
N PRO A 67 -5.99 -2.03 -1.80
CA PRO A 67 -7.25 -1.74 -1.11
C PRO A 67 -8.05 -3.00 -0.71
N TYR A 68 -7.59 -4.19 -1.09
CA TYR A 68 -8.25 -5.46 -0.80
C TYR A 68 -7.31 -6.36 -0.01
N GLY A 69 -7.74 -6.70 1.21
CA GLY A 69 -7.00 -7.52 2.15
C GLY A 69 -7.65 -8.88 2.37
N MET A 70 -7.38 -9.46 3.54
CA MET A 70 -8.05 -10.66 4.03
C MET A 70 -9.00 -10.27 5.16
N SER A 71 -10.29 -10.44 4.91
CA SER A 71 -11.40 -9.99 5.75
C SER A 71 -12.53 -11.02 5.81
N GLU A 72 -12.22 -12.30 5.59
CA GLU A 72 -13.20 -13.38 5.55
C GLU A 72 -13.99 -13.49 6.88
N HIS A 73 -13.37 -13.10 7.98
CA HIS A 73 -13.99 -13.02 9.30
C HIS A 73 -15.09 -11.95 9.43
N TYR A 74 -15.18 -11.00 8.49
CA TYR A 74 -16.26 -10.02 8.37
C TYR A 74 -17.37 -10.44 7.38
N SER A 75 -17.33 -11.65 6.83
CA SER A 75 -18.29 -12.13 5.82
C SER A 75 -19.75 -12.16 6.27
N SER A 76 -20.01 -12.15 7.58
CA SER A 76 -21.36 -12.07 8.14
C SER A 76 -21.96 -10.66 8.15
N PHE A 77 -21.16 -9.62 7.86
CA PHE A 77 -21.60 -8.22 7.77
C PHE A 77 -21.89 -7.82 6.31
N PRO A 78 -22.69 -6.76 6.08
CA PRO A 78 -22.88 -6.25 4.73
C PRO A 78 -21.55 -5.82 4.12
N ILE A 79 -21.20 -6.37 2.96
CA ILE A 79 -19.99 -6.09 2.18
C ILE A 79 -18.68 -6.37 2.94
N ALA A 80 -18.04 -7.48 2.58
CA ALA A 80 -16.64 -7.77 2.88
C ALA A 80 -15.99 -8.35 1.61
N ILE A 81 -15.19 -7.54 0.90
CA ILE A 81 -14.47 -7.99 -0.29
C ILE A 81 -13.12 -8.51 0.16
N SER A 82 -13.03 -9.83 0.31
CA SER A 82 -11.86 -10.50 0.87
C SER A 82 -11.10 -11.29 -0.18
N LEU A 83 -9.78 -11.15 -0.18
CA LEU A 83 -8.88 -12.16 -0.71
C LEU A 83 -8.80 -13.34 0.27
N ARG A 84 -8.45 -14.52 -0.23
CA ARG A 84 -7.98 -15.61 0.64
C ARG A 84 -6.62 -15.24 1.22
N SER A 85 -6.29 -15.77 2.39
CA SER A 85 -4.98 -15.59 3.03
C SER A 85 -3.82 -15.90 2.08
N GLU A 86 -3.89 -17.03 1.36
CA GLU A 86 -2.86 -17.46 0.44
C GLU A 86 -2.77 -16.52 -0.77
N THR A 87 -3.90 -16.02 -1.26
CA THR A 87 -3.92 -15.07 -2.37
C THR A 87 -3.28 -13.74 -1.98
N LEU A 88 -3.57 -13.22 -0.78
CA LEU A 88 -2.90 -12.00 -0.30
C LEU A 88 -1.38 -12.21 -0.21
N VAL A 89 -0.93 -13.36 0.29
CA VAL A 89 0.50 -13.71 0.34
C VAL A 89 1.12 -13.73 -1.06
N GLU A 90 0.48 -14.37 -2.05
CA GLU A 90 1.00 -14.41 -3.42
C GLU A 90 1.02 -13.03 -4.08
N VAL A 91 0.00 -12.19 -3.86
CA VAL A 91 -0.01 -10.79 -4.33
C VAL A 91 1.16 -10.02 -3.73
N LEU A 92 1.38 -10.13 -2.42
CA LEU A 92 2.51 -9.47 -1.77
C LEU A 92 3.86 -9.99 -2.28
N LYS A 93 3.99 -11.31 -2.50
CA LYS A 93 5.21 -11.89 -3.10
C LYS A 93 5.49 -11.33 -4.49
N ASP A 94 4.48 -11.18 -5.35
CA ASP A 94 4.65 -10.63 -6.69
C ASP A 94 5.07 -9.17 -6.65
N ILE A 95 4.49 -8.37 -5.74
CA ILE A 95 4.88 -6.98 -5.52
C ILE A 95 6.33 -6.91 -5.04
N LEU A 96 6.69 -7.64 -3.99
CA LEU A 96 8.04 -7.65 -3.41
C LEU A 96 9.09 -8.15 -4.40
N THR A 97 8.77 -9.19 -5.18
CA THR A 97 9.64 -9.72 -6.24
C THR A 97 9.84 -8.70 -7.36
N SER A 98 8.80 -7.96 -7.73
CA SER A 98 8.90 -6.88 -8.72
C SER A 98 9.79 -5.75 -8.22
N LEU A 99 9.60 -5.31 -6.97
CA LEU A 99 10.47 -4.32 -6.33
C LEU A 99 11.94 -4.79 -6.28
N TRP A 100 12.17 -6.07 -6.01
CA TRP A 100 13.51 -6.65 -6.00
C TRP A 100 14.20 -6.54 -7.36
N LYS A 101 13.49 -6.76 -8.47
CA LYS A 101 14.03 -6.57 -9.82
C LYS A 101 14.45 -5.11 -10.08
N HIS A 102 13.82 -4.15 -9.40
CA HIS A 102 14.10 -2.71 -9.51
C HIS A 102 15.06 -2.16 -8.45
N SER A 103 15.90 -3.01 -7.85
CA SER A 103 16.92 -2.60 -6.85
C SER A 103 16.37 -2.02 -5.53
N ILE A 104 15.06 -2.14 -5.28
CA ILE A 104 14.49 -1.86 -3.96
C ILE A 104 14.73 -3.08 -3.07
N ARG A 105 15.42 -2.89 -1.95
CA ARG A 105 15.89 -3.99 -1.08
C ARG A 105 15.26 -3.99 0.30
N ARG A 106 14.55 -2.93 0.65
CA ARG A 106 13.89 -2.76 1.94
C ARG A 106 12.46 -2.32 1.68
N VAL A 107 11.50 -3.03 2.26
CA VAL A 107 10.08 -2.72 2.11
C VAL A 107 9.43 -2.67 3.48
N ILE A 108 8.70 -1.59 3.74
CA ILE A 108 7.83 -1.44 4.90
C ILE A 108 6.40 -1.72 4.42
N ILE A 109 5.69 -2.60 5.10
CA ILE A 109 4.26 -2.82 4.88
C ILE A 109 3.54 -2.19 6.06
N VAL A 110 2.58 -1.31 5.77
CA VAL A 110 1.72 -0.61 6.74
C VAL A 110 0.32 -1.19 6.65
#